data_AF-A0A328D7N1-F1
#
_entry.id   AF-A0A328D7N1-F1
#
_cell.length_a   1.000
_cell.length_b   1.000
_cell.length_c   1.000
_cell.angle_alpha   90.00
_cell.angle_beta   90.00
_cell.angle_gamma   90.00
#
_symmetry.space_group_name_H-M   'P 1'
#
loop_
_entity.id
_entity.type
_entity.pdbx_description
1 polymer ?
#
loop_
_entity_poly.entity_id
_entity_poly.type
_entity_poly.pdbx_seq_one_letter_code
_entity_poly.pdbx_strand_id
1 'polypeptide(L)'
;MATVTQPSAALFRRPCTSKTRFLTGSRRNQTNGEVSVRRPSSSNPPRRFSSFKVDAKGEWLPGLTSPAYLDGSLPGDNGFDPLGLAEDPESLRWFVQAELVNGRWAMLGVAGMLLPEVMTQMGLISVPKWYDAGKSEYFASSPTLFVIEFILFHYVEIRRWQDIKNPGCVNQDPIFKKYSLPPNECGYPGGIFNPLKFAPTVTAKEKELANGRLAMLAFLGFVIQHNVTGKGPFDNLLQHVSDPWHNTFVQTLGS
;
A
#
# COMPACT_ATOMS: atom_id res chain seq x y z
N MET A 1 -63.23 4.95 36.49
CA MET A 1 -62.64 6.22 36.97
C MET A 1 -61.25 6.34 36.37
N ALA A 2 -61.11 7.25 35.42
CA ALA A 2 -59.85 7.62 34.78
C ALA A 2 -59.46 9.00 35.29
N THR A 3 -58.19 9.23 35.61
CA THR A 3 -57.62 10.58 35.55
C THR A 3 -56.14 10.51 35.21
N VAL A 4 -55.83 11.06 34.03
CA VAL A 4 -54.51 11.38 33.50
C VAL A 4 -54.17 12.80 33.96
N THR A 5 -52.92 13.06 34.34
CA THR A 5 -52.45 14.43 34.65
C THR A 5 -51.17 14.72 33.86
N GLN A 6 -51.25 15.70 32.95
CA GLN A 6 -50.12 16.37 32.28
C GLN A 6 -49.65 17.58 33.12
N PRO A 7 -48.42 18.10 32.91
CA PRO A 7 -48.11 19.49 33.21
C PRO A 7 -47.72 20.33 31.98
N SER A 8 -48.19 21.57 32.01
CA SER A 8 -48.08 22.63 30.99
C SER A 8 -46.69 23.25 30.87
N ALA A 9 -46.27 23.58 29.65
CA ALA A 9 -45.07 24.35 29.35
C ALA A 9 -45.39 25.86 29.18
N ALA A 10 -44.71 26.71 29.96
CA ALA A 10 -44.82 28.17 29.91
C ALA A 10 -43.68 28.79 29.10
N LEU A 11 -44.05 29.75 28.25
CA LEU A 11 -43.20 30.61 27.42
C LEU A 11 -42.34 31.56 28.27
N PHE A 12 -41.05 31.73 27.92
CA PHE A 12 -40.25 32.88 28.35
C PHE A 12 -39.45 33.48 27.19
N ARG A 13 -39.78 34.74 26.89
CA ARG A 13 -39.11 35.64 25.92
C ARG A 13 -37.74 36.08 26.44
N ARG A 14 -36.74 36.18 25.55
CA ARG A 14 -35.48 36.90 25.77
C ARG A 14 -35.62 38.38 25.32
N PRO A 15 -35.14 39.37 26.09
CA PRO A 15 -35.12 40.76 25.64
C PRO A 15 -33.78 41.17 24.99
N CYS A 16 -33.89 41.98 23.94
CA CYS A 16 -32.82 42.82 23.39
C CYS A 16 -32.42 43.93 24.37
N THR A 17 -31.14 44.28 24.42
CA THR A 17 -30.67 45.60 24.87
C THR A 17 -29.66 46.15 23.88
N SER A 18 -29.73 47.47 23.69
CA SER A 18 -29.05 48.22 22.63
C SER A 18 -28.01 49.20 23.22
N LYS A 19 -27.14 49.68 22.31
CA LYS A 19 -26.44 50.97 22.28
C LYS A 19 -25.10 51.09 23.01
N THR A 20 -24.07 51.42 22.21
CA THR A 20 -23.20 52.57 22.49
C THR A 20 -23.10 53.43 21.24
N ARG A 21 -23.27 54.74 21.43
CA ARG A 21 -23.30 55.82 20.45
C ARG A 21 -21.97 56.57 20.55
N PHE A 22 -21.29 56.84 19.45
CA PHE A 22 -20.39 58.00 19.32
C PHE A 22 -20.53 58.57 17.90
N LEU A 23 -20.86 59.85 17.82
CA LEU A 23 -21.02 60.66 16.61
C LEU A 23 -20.01 61.79 16.65
N THR A 24 -19.36 62.06 15.51
CA THR A 24 -18.99 63.35 14.88
C THR A 24 -18.09 62.97 13.69
N GLY A 25 -18.21 63.40 12.44
CA GLY A 25 -18.91 64.51 11.79
C GLY A 25 -17.87 65.36 11.04
N SER A 26 -17.68 65.19 9.72
CA SER A 26 -17.39 66.28 8.78
C SER A 26 -17.30 65.81 7.32
N ARG A 27 -17.47 66.76 6.40
CA ARG A 27 -18.03 66.68 5.04
C ARG A 27 -17.09 67.41 4.09
N ARG A 28 -16.65 66.83 2.95
CA ARG A 28 -16.42 67.60 1.69
C ARG A 28 -16.14 66.76 0.44
N ASN A 29 -16.68 67.29 -0.66
CA ASN A 29 -16.81 66.80 -2.04
C ASN A 29 -15.50 66.66 -2.84
N GLN A 30 -15.59 65.84 -3.90
CA GLN A 30 -15.18 66.04 -5.33
C GLN A 30 -14.51 64.74 -5.87
N THR A 31 -14.66 64.23 -7.09
CA THR A 31 -15.48 64.41 -8.30
C THR A 31 -15.20 63.19 -9.21
N ASN A 32 -16.22 62.74 -9.95
CA ASN A 32 -16.22 62.20 -11.33
C ASN A 32 -15.24 61.09 -11.77
N GLY A 33 -15.82 59.98 -12.27
CA GLY A 33 -15.13 58.96 -13.06
C GLY A 33 -16.02 57.76 -13.37
N GLU A 34 -17.17 57.97 -14.01
CA GLU A 34 -18.08 56.91 -14.46
C GLU A 34 -17.62 56.41 -15.84
N VAL A 35 -17.22 55.13 -15.93
CA VAL A 35 -16.98 54.44 -17.21
C VAL A 35 -17.94 53.24 -17.27
N SER A 36 -19.04 53.43 -17.98
CA SER A 36 -20.03 52.40 -18.29
C SER A 36 -19.59 51.58 -19.50
N VAL A 37 -19.12 50.34 -19.28
CA VAL A 37 -18.96 49.33 -20.33
C VAL A 37 -20.15 48.36 -20.28
N ARG A 38 -21.09 48.53 -21.21
CA ARG A 38 -22.19 47.58 -21.45
C ARG A 38 -21.61 46.26 -21.99
N ARG A 39 -21.79 45.16 -21.26
CA ARG A 39 -21.59 43.79 -21.78
C ARG A 39 -22.94 43.24 -22.28
N PRO A 40 -23.01 42.63 -23.48
CA PRO A 40 -24.24 42.01 -23.93
C PRO A 40 -24.51 40.72 -23.14
N SER A 41 -25.72 40.61 -22.60
CA SER A 41 -26.25 39.40 -21.97
C SER A 41 -26.56 38.36 -23.05
N SER A 42 -25.71 37.35 -23.20
CA SER A 42 -26.08 36.11 -23.90
C SER A 42 -26.47 35.06 -22.86
N SER A 43 -27.74 34.67 -22.88
CA SER A 43 -28.31 33.61 -22.06
C SER A 43 -28.02 32.26 -22.70
N ASN A 44 -27.01 31.54 -22.21
CA ASN A 44 -26.87 30.11 -22.43
C ASN A 44 -26.81 29.42 -21.06
N PRO A 45 -27.58 28.35 -20.82
CA PRO A 45 -27.47 27.60 -19.58
C PRO A 45 -26.05 27.00 -19.48
N PRO A 46 -25.46 26.93 -18.27
CA PRO A 46 -24.14 26.33 -18.12
C PRO A 46 -24.23 24.87 -18.54
N ARG A 47 -23.56 24.52 -19.64
CA ARG A 47 -23.31 23.11 -19.98
C ARG A 47 -22.56 22.54 -18.77
N ARG A 48 -23.21 21.58 -18.11
CA ARG A 48 -22.60 20.77 -17.06
C ARG A 48 -21.46 20.02 -17.74
N PHE A 49 -20.25 20.58 -17.68
CA PHE A 49 -19.06 19.80 -17.95
C PHE A 49 -19.06 18.72 -16.88
N SER A 50 -19.43 17.49 -17.28
CA SER A 50 -18.99 16.32 -16.55
C SER A 50 -17.48 16.47 -16.45
N SER A 51 -16.98 16.70 -15.24
CA SER A 51 -15.55 16.56 -14.97
C SER A 51 -15.19 15.17 -15.46
N PHE A 52 -14.54 15.10 -16.62
CA PHE A 52 -13.73 13.94 -16.96
C PHE A 52 -12.66 13.95 -15.88
N LYS A 53 -12.86 13.13 -14.84
CA LYS A 53 -11.74 12.73 -14.00
C LYS A 53 -10.82 11.97 -14.93
N VAL A 54 -9.76 12.63 -15.36
CA VAL A 54 -8.60 11.91 -15.87
C VAL A 54 -7.97 11.29 -14.62
N ASP A 55 -8.53 10.17 -14.16
CA ASP A 55 -7.87 9.25 -13.24
C ASP A 55 -6.81 8.52 -14.06
N ALA A 56 -5.75 9.24 -14.44
CA ALA A 56 -4.58 8.61 -15.04
C ALA A 56 -3.73 7.98 -13.93
N LYS A 57 -4.33 7.05 -13.18
CA LYS A 57 -3.59 5.95 -12.57
C LYS A 57 -3.37 4.93 -13.69
N GLY A 58 -2.17 4.35 -13.76
CA GLY A 58 -1.72 3.65 -14.97
C GLY A 58 -2.66 2.52 -15.38
N GLU A 59 -3.11 2.49 -16.63
CA GLU A 59 -3.85 1.33 -17.15
C GLU A 59 -2.86 0.19 -17.43
N TRP A 60 -3.12 -1.01 -16.91
CA TRP A 60 -2.29 -2.17 -17.23
C TRP A 60 -2.34 -2.56 -18.71
N LEU A 61 -3.50 -2.40 -19.34
CA LEU A 61 -3.74 -2.59 -20.77
C LEU A 61 -4.38 -1.30 -21.32
N PRO A 62 -3.64 -0.51 -22.14
CA PRO A 62 -4.15 0.75 -22.68
C PRO A 62 -5.45 0.53 -23.48
N GLY A 63 -6.50 1.26 -23.10
CA GLY A 63 -7.80 1.21 -23.78
C GLY A 63 -8.81 0.21 -23.23
N LEU A 64 -8.46 -0.53 -22.16
CA LEU A 64 -9.42 -1.32 -21.39
C LEU A 64 -9.94 -0.47 -20.23
N THR A 65 -11.27 -0.42 -20.07
CA THR A 65 -11.87 0.26 -18.91
C THR A 65 -11.58 -0.52 -17.63
N SER A 66 -11.05 0.16 -16.61
CA SER A 66 -10.84 -0.43 -15.28
C SER A 66 -12.16 -0.98 -14.69
N PRO A 67 -12.14 -2.13 -13.99
CA PRO A 67 -13.29 -2.63 -13.25
C PRO A 67 -13.82 -1.59 -12.25
N ALA A 68 -15.15 -1.54 -12.05
CA ALA A 68 -15.80 -0.50 -11.25
C ALA A 68 -15.44 -0.51 -9.75
N TYR A 69 -14.99 -1.65 -9.23
CA TYR A 69 -14.54 -1.81 -7.84
C TYR A 69 -13.08 -1.39 -7.61
N LEU A 70 -12.31 -1.12 -8.68
CA LEU A 70 -10.96 -0.55 -8.64
C LEU A 70 -11.05 0.95 -8.92
N ASP A 71 -11.21 1.73 -7.86
CA ASP A 71 -11.49 3.17 -7.88
C ASP A 71 -10.22 4.05 -7.86
N GLY A 72 -9.03 3.45 -7.90
CA GLY A 72 -7.77 4.16 -7.79
C GLY A 72 -7.41 4.61 -6.37
N SER A 73 -8.21 4.29 -5.35
CA SER A 73 -7.92 4.66 -3.96
C SER A 73 -6.78 3.82 -3.35
N LEU A 74 -6.66 2.57 -3.78
CA LEU A 74 -5.62 1.66 -3.30
C LEU A 74 -4.25 1.99 -3.91
N PRO A 75 -3.16 1.97 -3.14
CA PRO A 75 -1.82 2.15 -3.69
C PRO A 75 -1.52 1.03 -4.70
N GLY A 76 -0.91 1.37 -5.83
CA GLY A 76 -0.54 0.40 -6.86
C GLY A 76 -1.71 -0.12 -7.70
N ASP A 77 -2.87 0.53 -7.63
CA ASP A 77 -4.01 0.24 -8.50
C ASP A 77 -3.73 0.68 -9.94
N ASN A 78 -3.76 -0.30 -10.84
CA ASN A 78 -3.59 -0.13 -12.29
C ASN A 78 -4.77 -0.76 -13.08
N GLY A 79 -5.89 -1.07 -12.41
CA GLY A 79 -7.06 -1.72 -13.03
C GLY A 79 -6.84 -3.17 -13.46
N PHE A 80 -5.83 -3.86 -12.90
CA PHE A 80 -5.50 -5.24 -13.26
C PHE A 80 -6.30 -6.24 -12.40
N ASP A 81 -7.45 -6.68 -12.91
CA ASP A 81 -8.15 -7.86 -12.41
C ASP A 81 -9.00 -8.49 -13.54
N PRO A 82 -8.38 -9.16 -14.53
CA PRO A 82 -9.10 -9.73 -15.67
C PRO A 82 -9.96 -10.94 -15.30
N LEU A 83 -9.72 -11.56 -14.13
CA LEU A 83 -10.43 -12.75 -13.66
C LEU A 83 -11.53 -12.45 -12.63
N GLY A 84 -11.70 -11.19 -12.24
CA GLY A 84 -12.72 -10.79 -11.27
C GLY A 84 -12.50 -11.36 -9.87
N LEU A 85 -11.25 -11.63 -9.48
CA LEU A 85 -10.97 -12.26 -8.18
C LEU A 85 -11.33 -11.34 -7.02
N ALA A 86 -11.20 -10.03 -7.22
CA ALA A 86 -11.40 -9.02 -6.17
C ALA A 86 -12.74 -8.27 -6.30
N GLU A 87 -13.75 -8.87 -6.94
CA GLU A 87 -15.08 -8.27 -7.07
C GLU A 87 -15.73 -8.01 -5.70
N ASP A 88 -15.58 -8.95 -4.76
CA ASP A 88 -16.07 -8.78 -3.40
C ASP A 88 -15.12 -7.88 -2.57
N PRO A 89 -15.63 -6.87 -1.84
CA PRO A 89 -14.80 -5.99 -1.04
C PRO A 89 -14.05 -6.70 0.10
N GLU A 90 -14.58 -7.83 0.59
CA GLU A 90 -13.89 -8.66 1.59
C GLU A 90 -12.68 -9.38 0.97
N SER A 91 -12.88 -10.00 -0.20
CA SER A 91 -11.82 -10.64 -0.99
C SER A 91 -10.73 -9.63 -1.37
N LEU A 92 -11.11 -8.42 -1.80
CA LEU A 92 -10.17 -7.34 -2.10
C LEU A 92 -9.31 -6.98 -0.88
N ARG A 93 -9.92 -6.82 0.30
CA ARG A 93 -9.17 -6.54 1.54
C ARG A 93 -8.19 -7.65 1.89
N TRP A 94 -8.60 -8.91 1.70
CA TRP A 94 -7.73 -10.06 1.92
C TRP A 94 -6.57 -10.09 0.94
N PHE A 95 -6.83 -9.89 -0.36
CA PHE A 95 -5.80 -9.91 -1.39
C PHE A 95 -4.80 -8.77 -1.27
N VAL A 96 -5.22 -7.58 -0.83
CA VAL A 96 -4.28 -6.48 -0.51
C VAL A 96 -3.29 -6.92 0.58
N GLN A 97 -3.76 -7.57 1.65
CA GLN A 97 -2.88 -8.04 2.72
C GLN A 97 -2.01 -9.23 2.28
N ALA A 98 -2.54 -10.12 1.45
CA ALA A 98 -1.81 -11.22 0.88
C ALA A 98 -0.69 -10.73 -0.05
N GLU A 99 -0.97 -9.76 -0.93
CA GLU A 99 0.01 -9.16 -1.83
C GLU A 99 1.14 -8.49 -1.05
N LEU A 100 0.82 -7.71 -0.02
CA LEU A 100 1.82 -7.05 0.81
C LEU A 100 2.79 -8.05 1.44
N VAL A 101 2.28 -9.13 2.03
CA VAL A 101 3.15 -10.09 2.75
C VAL A 101 3.92 -10.98 1.78
N ASN A 102 3.30 -11.47 0.70
CA ASN A 102 4.01 -12.22 -0.33
C ASN A 102 5.10 -11.37 -0.98
N GLY A 103 4.82 -10.10 -1.29
CA GLY A 103 5.79 -9.17 -1.84
C GLY A 103 6.97 -8.91 -0.89
N ARG A 104 6.70 -8.70 0.41
CA ARG A 104 7.74 -8.50 1.43
C ARG A 104 8.64 -9.72 1.60
N TRP A 105 8.06 -10.93 1.65
CA TRP A 105 8.85 -12.17 1.70
C TRP A 105 9.66 -12.39 0.43
N ALA A 106 9.07 -12.12 -0.73
CA ALA A 106 9.77 -12.23 -2.00
C ALA A 106 10.95 -11.25 -2.09
N MET A 107 10.80 -10.01 -1.62
CA MET A 107 11.91 -9.05 -1.58
C MET A 107 13.07 -9.55 -0.71
N LEU A 108 12.78 -10.09 0.48
CA LEU A 108 13.81 -10.67 1.35
C LEU A 108 14.45 -11.92 0.73
N GLY A 109 13.63 -12.81 0.14
CA GLY A 109 14.09 -14.03 -0.51
C GLY A 109 14.99 -13.75 -1.70
N VAL A 110 14.56 -12.91 -2.65
CA VAL A 110 15.34 -12.53 -3.83
C VAL A 110 16.66 -11.87 -3.44
N ALA A 111 16.65 -10.95 -2.45
CA ALA A 111 17.86 -10.34 -1.95
C ALA A 111 18.80 -11.39 -1.31
N GLY A 112 18.27 -12.30 -0.49
CA GLY A 112 19.02 -13.37 0.15
C GLY A 112 19.53 -14.46 -0.81
N MET A 113 18.91 -14.64 -1.97
CA MET A 113 19.37 -15.57 -3.00
C MET A 113 20.45 -14.94 -3.89
N LEU A 114 20.22 -13.69 -4.33
CA LEU A 114 21.07 -13.04 -5.33
C LEU A 114 22.31 -12.39 -4.72
N LEU A 115 22.19 -11.67 -3.60
CA LEU A 115 23.31 -10.91 -3.04
C LEU A 115 24.47 -11.80 -2.58
N PRO A 116 24.25 -12.93 -1.87
CA PRO A 116 25.35 -13.80 -1.48
C PRO A 116 26.06 -14.42 -2.68
N GLU A 117 25.32 -14.80 -3.73
CA GLU A 117 25.92 -15.33 -4.96
C GLU A 117 26.81 -14.30 -5.65
N VAL A 118 26.33 -13.05 -5.78
CA VAL A 118 27.13 -11.95 -6.33
C VAL A 118 28.39 -11.69 -5.50
N MET A 119 28.25 -11.61 -4.17
CA MET A 119 29.40 -11.34 -3.29
C MET A 119 30.41 -12.50 -3.29
N THR A 120 29.96 -13.74 -3.45
CA THR A 120 30.83 -14.91 -3.59
C THR A 120 31.56 -14.94 -4.92
N GLN A 121 30.90 -14.59 -6.02
CA GLN A 121 31.55 -14.48 -7.33
C GLN A 121 32.56 -13.30 -7.38
N MET A 122 32.31 -12.23 -6.61
CA MET A 122 33.27 -11.14 -6.44
C MET A 122 34.43 -11.47 -5.47
N GLY A 123 34.39 -12.64 -4.81
CA GLY A 123 35.44 -13.10 -3.89
C GLY A 123 35.45 -12.43 -2.52
N LEU A 124 34.38 -11.72 -2.12
CA LEU A 124 34.31 -11.06 -0.82
C LEU A 124 33.99 -12.04 0.32
N ILE A 125 33.12 -13.01 0.06
CA ILE A 125 32.63 -13.99 1.05
C ILE A 125 32.49 -15.36 0.38
N SER A 126 32.71 -16.46 1.11
CA SER A 126 32.49 -17.82 0.61
C SER A 126 31.22 -18.39 1.21
N VAL A 127 30.07 -18.14 0.57
CA VAL A 127 28.76 -18.60 1.02
C VAL A 127 28.23 -19.65 0.03
N PRO A 128 27.64 -20.75 0.50
CA PRO A 128 27.01 -21.72 -0.39
C PRO A 128 25.86 -21.09 -1.18
N LYS A 129 25.56 -21.66 -2.35
CA LYS A 129 24.41 -21.23 -3.15
C LYS A 129 23.11 -21.44 -2.37
N TRP A 130 22.11 -20.62 -2.64
CA TRP A 130 20.85 -20.60 -1.89
C TRP A 130 20.15 -21.98 -1.82
N TYR A 131 20.27 -22.80 -2.87
CA TYR A 131 19.69 -24.14 -2.93
C TYR A 131 20.52 -25.21 -2.19
N ASP A 132 21.81 -24.97 -1.97
CA ASP A 132 22.70 -25.86 -1.21
C ASP A 132 22.86 -25.43 0.26
N ALA A 133 22.42 -24.22 0.61
CA ALA A 133 22.48 -23.69 1.96
C ALA A 133 21.85 -24.66 2.99
N GLY A 134 20.71 -25.27 2.67
CA GLY A 134 20.02 -26.21 3.56
C GLY A 134 20.77 -27.52 3.87
N LYS A 135 21.80 -27.87 3.07
CA LYS A 135 22.64 -29.05 3.30
C LYS A 135 23.86 -28.75 4.16
N SER A 136 24.12 -27.47 4.44
CA SER A 136 25.28 -27.04 5.21
C SER A 136 25.12 -27.41 6.68
N GLU A 137 26.24 -27.67 7.35
CA GLU A 137 26.22 -27.95 8.79
C GLU A 137 26.05 -26.64 9.56
N TYR A 138 25.02 -26.59 10.40
CA TYR A 138 24.74 -25.48 11.29
C TYR A 138 24.92 -25.92 12.75
N PHE A 139 24.83 -24.95 13.67
CA PHE A 139 24.99 -25.18 15.10
C PHE A 139 23.92 -26.11 15.72
N ALA A 140 22.79 -26.29 15.03
CA ALA A 140 21.68 -27.12 15.45
C ALA A 140 21.16 -27.94 14.26
N SER A 141 20.45 -29.03 14.56
CA SER A 141 19.83 -29.86 13.53
C SER A 141 18.69 -29.11 12.82
N SER A 142 18.53 -29.35 11.51
CA SER A 142 17.50 -28.69 10.68
C SER A 142 16.08 -28.82 11.24
N PRO A 143 15.65 -29.98 11.80
CA PRO A 143 14.33 -30.09 12.43
C PRO A 143 14.17 -29.17 13.65
N THR A 144 15.24 -28.95 14.43
CA THR A 144 15.21 -28.06 15.61
C THR A 144 15.02 -26.61 15.19
N LEU A 145 15.76 -26.17 14.16
CA LEU A 145 15.60 -24.83 13.58
C LEU A 145 14.18 -24.62 13.03
N PHE A 146 13.65 -25.61 12.32
CA PHE A 146 12.28 -25.59 11.80
C PHE A 146 11.22 -25.48 12.91
N VAL A 147 11.38 -26.20 14.03
CA VAL A 147 10.42 -26.11 15.14
C VAL A 147 10.44 -24.73 15.80
N ILE A 148 11.64 -24.16 16.01
CA ILE A 148 11.78 -22.80 16.55
C ILE A 148 11.12 -21.79 15.60
N GLU A 149 11.42 -21.90 14.31
CA GLU A 149 10.82 -21.08 13.26
C GLU A 149 9.28 -21.17 13.31
N PHE A 150 8.74 -22.40 13.31
CA PHE A 150 7.31 -22.64 13.36
C PHE A 150 6.66 -22.00 14.59
N ILE A 151 7.23 -22.15 15.79
CA ILE A 151 6.67 -21.58 17.02
C ILE A 151 6.65 -20.05 16.96
N LEU A 152 7.74 -19.43 16.50
CA LEU A 152 7.84 -17.97 16.42
C LEU A 152 6.88 -17.40 15.36
N PHE A 153 6.87 -17.97 14.16
CA PHE A 153 5.95 -17.54 13.10
C PHE A 153 4.50 -17.80 13.46
N HIS A 154 4.18 -18.92 14.10
CA HIS A 154 2.83 -19.21 14.56
C HIS A 154 2.29 -18.11 15.47
N TYR A 155 3.10 -17.66 16.44
CA TYR A 155 2.70 -16.55 17.31
C TYR A 155 2.51 -15.22 16.56
N VAL A 156 3.49 -14.83 15.73
CA VAL A 156 3.47 -13.55 15.01
C VAL A 156 2.33 -13.50 13.98
N GLU A 157 2.14 -14.58 13.23
CA GLU A 157 1.11 -14.67 12.19
C GLU A 157 -0.31 -14.72 12.76
N ILE A 158 -0.52 -15.39 13.90
CA ILE A 158 -1.83 -15.36 14.58
C ILE A 158 -2.17 -13.93 15.03
N ARG A 159 -1.21 -13.19 15.58
CA ARG A 159 -1.42 -11.78 15.97
C ARG A 159 -1.76 -10.91 14.76
N ARG A 160 -1.03 -11.09 13.65
CA ARG A 160 -1.31 -10.39 12.39
C ARG A 160 -2.71 -10.74 11.85
N TRP A 161 -3.09 -12.01 11.89
CA TRP A 161 -4.41 -12.48 11.47
C TRP A 161 -5.55 -11.90 12.32
N GLN A 162 -5.35 -11.79 13.63
CA GLN A 162 -6.28 -11.11 14.53
C GLN A 162 -6.45 -9.63 14.15
N ASP A 163 -5.37 -8.92 13.78
CA ASP A 163 -5.45 -7.54 13.28
C ASP A 163 -6.24 -7.42 11.97
N ILE A 164 -6.03 -8.37 11.03
CA ILE A 164 -6.74 -8.36 9.74
C ILE A 164 -8.25 -8.53 9.95
N LYS A 165 -8.64 -9.43 10.86
CA LYS A 165 -10.05 -9.65 11.19
C LYS A 165 -10.67 -8.47 11.93
N ASN A 166 -10.00 -8.00 12.97
CA ASN A 166 -10.47 -6.93 13.85
C ASN A 166 -9.36 -5.89 14.01
N PRO A 167 -9.28 -4.87 13.15
CA PRO A 167 -8.21 -3.88 13.16
C PRO A 167 -8.04 -3.21 14.53
N GLY A 168 -6.81 -3.20 15.05
CA GLY A 168 -6.45 -2.56 16.31
C GLY A 168 -6.64 -3.42 17.56
N CYS A 169 -7.17 -4.65 17.45
CA CYS A 169 -7.35 -5.53 18.62
C CYS A 169 -6.03 -6.05 19.21
N VAL A 170 -4.93 -6.01 18.45
CA VAL A 170 -3.62 -6.52 18.84
C VAL A 170 -2.55 -5.44 19.01
N ASN A 171 -2.95 -4.17 19.07
CA ASN A 171 -2.01 -3.05 19.17
C ASN A 171 -1.33 -2.93 20.53
N GLN A 172 -1.81 -3.63 21.56
CA GLN A 172 -1.19 -3.65 22.88
C GLN A 172 -0.28 -4.87 23.04
N ASP A 173 0.93 -4.66 23.59
CA ASP A 173 1.82 -5.73 23.99
C ASP A 173 1.18 -6.53 25.15
N PRO A 174 1.10 -7.87 25.03
CA PRO A 174 0.45 -8.71 26.05
C PRO A 174 1.17 -8.70 27.41
N ILE A 175 2.48 -8.44 27.43
CA ILE A 175 3.31 -8.42 28.64
C ILE A 175 3.42 -6.98 29.14
N PHE A 176 3.75 -6.05 28.25
CA PHE A 176 4.00 -4.65 28.61
C PHE A 176 2.86 -3.74 28.18
N LYS A 177 1.79 -3.69 28.99
CA LYS A 177 0.59 -2.86 28.73
C LYS A 177 0.86 -1.36 28.51
N LYS A 178 2.04 -0.86 28.90
CA LYS A 178 2.48 0.53 28.70
C LYS A 178 2.89 0.83 27.26
N TYR A 179 3.29 -0.18 26.51
CA TYR A 179 3.70 -0.03 25.11
C TYR A 179 2.55 -0.49 24.21
N SER A 180 2.06 0.43 23.39
CA SER A 180 1.01 0.18 22.42
C SER A 180 1.34 0.85 21.09
N LEU A 181 1.02 0.17 20.00
CA LEU A 181 1.10 0.70 18.65
C LEU A 181 0.05 1.81 18.47
N PRO A 182 0.41 2.94 17.82
CA PRO A 182 -0.57 3.97 17.50
C PRO A 182 -1.63 3.42 16.53
N PRO A 183 -2.83 4.02 16.48
CA PRO A 183 -3.84 3.66 15.48
C PRO A 183 -3.24 3.77 14.07
N ASN A 184 -3.33 2.69 13.33
CA ASN A 184 -2.65 2.50 12.06
C ASN A 184 -3.58 1.87 11.03
N GLU A 185 -3.20 1.96 9.76
CA GLU A 185 -3.90 1.24 8.69
C GLU A 185 -3.51 -0.24 8.72
N CYS A 186 -4.47 -1.12 8.38
CA CYS A 186 -4.25 -2.56 8.30
C CYS A 186 -3.12 -2.88 7.30
N GLY A 187 -2.12 -3.64 7.73
CA GLY A 187 -0.92 -3.96 6.94
C GLY A 187 0.27 -3.00 7.10
N TYR A 188 0.05 -1.87 7.78
CA TYR A 188 1.06 -0.83 8.06
C TYR A 188 1.14 -0.52 9.56
N PRO A 189 1.73 -1.40 10.39
CA PRO A 189 1.66 -1.33 11.86
C PRO A 189 2.31 -0.10 12.50
N GLY A 190 3.32 0.51 11.86
CA GLY A 190 4.02 1.67 12.42
C GLY A 190 4.67 1.39 13.79
N GLY A 191 4.81 2.42 14.62
CA GLY A 191 5.40 2.31 15.96
C GLY A 191 6.80 1.68 15.94
N ILE A 192 6.98 0.54 16.63
CA ILE A 192 8.26 -0.19 16.68
C ILE A 192 8.71 -0.72 15.31
N PHE A 193 7.78 -0.96 14.38
CA PHE A 193 8.09 -1.42 13.03
C PHE A 193 8.55 -0.29 12.10
N ASN A 194 8.50 0.97 12.55
CA ASN A 194 9.06 2.12 11.85
C ASN A 194 9.92 2.97 12.82
N PRO A 195 11.10 2.47 13.24
CA PRO A 195 11.94 3.16 14.22
C PRO A 195 12.45 4.51 13.69
N LEU A 196 12.61 4.64 12.38
CA LEU A 196 13.08 5.85 11.71
C LEU A 196 11.97 6.88 11.46
N LYS A 197 10.72 6.56 11.78
CA LYS A 197 9.54 7.43 11.63
C LYS A 197 9.39 8.01 10.21
N PHE A 198 9.70 7.22 9.18
CA PHE A 198 9.44 7.65 7.81
C PHE A 198 7.94 7.82 7.57
N ALA A 199 7.57 8.85 6.81
CA ALA A 199 6.16 9.12 6.50
C ALA A 199 5.60 8.03 5.57
N PRO A 200 4.50 7.36 5.93
CA PRO A 200 3.87 6.35 5.08
C PRO A 200 3.02 7.01 3.97
N THR A 201 3.68 7.75 3.06
CA THR A 201 3.01 8.39 1.92
C THR A 201 2.48 7.35 0.94
N VAL A 202 1.42 7.68 0.20
CA VAL A 202 0.84 6.77 -0.84
C VAL A 202 1.90 6.37 -1.87
N THR A 203 2.77 7.30 -2.25
CA THR A 203 3.89 7.07 -3.18
C THR A 203 4.94 6.07 -2.65
N ALA A 204 5.15 6.01 -1.33
CA ALA A 204 6.06 5.05 -0.73
C ALA A 204 5.44 3.64 -0.72
N LYS A 205 4.14 3.54 -0.44
CA LYS A 205 3.38 2.29 -0.53
C LYS A 205 3.35 1.75 -1.96
N GLU A 206 3.18 2.62 -2.94
CA GLU A 206 3.27 2.26 -4.37
C GLU A 206 4.64 1.70 -4.75
N LYS A 207 5.73 2.30 -4.25
CA LYS A 207 7.09 1.78 -4.45
C LYS A 207 7.30 0.43 -3.77
N GLU A 208 6.79 0.25 -2.57
CA GLU A 208 6.83 -1.04 -1.87
C GLU A 208 6.13 -2.13 -2.69
N LEU A 209 4.91 -1.86 -3.18
CA LEU A 209 4.16 -2.81 -4.00
C LEU A 209 4.84 -3.09 -5.34
N ALA A 210 5.38 -2.08 -6.01
CA ALA A 210 6.09 -2.27 -7.27
C ALA A 210 7.33 -3.17 -7.10
N ASN A 211 8.14 -2.93 -6.06
CA ASN A 211 9.29 -3.78 -5.76
C ASN A 211 8.87 -5.18 -5.29
N GLY A 212 7.78 -5.29 -4.52
CA GLY A 212 7.22 -6.57 -4.10
C GLY A 212 6.75 -7.42 -5.28
N ARG A 213 5.99 -6.83 -6.22
CA ARG A 213 5.53 -7.49 -7.46
C ARG A 213 6.71 -7.95 -8.32
N LEU A 214 7.70 -7.07 -8.51
CA LEU A 214 8.92 -7.41 -9.23
C LEU A 214 9.67 -8.56 -8.56
N ALA A 215 9.79 -8.54 -7.23
CA ALA A 215 10.46 -9.58 -6.49
C ALA A 215 9.73 -10.93 -6.54
N MET A 216 8.39 -10.95 -6.51
CA MET A 216 7.62 -12.19 -6.69
C MET A 216 7.88 -12.84 -8.05
N LEU A 217 7.95 -12.04 -9.11
CA LEU A 217 8.31 -12.51 -10.45
C LEU A 217 9.77 -12.99 -10.52
N ALA A 218 10.70 -12.26 -9.89
CA ALA A 218 12.11 -12.65 -9.83
C ALA A 218 12.31 -13.97 -9.07
N PHE A 219 11.62 -14.17 -7.94
CA PHE A 219 11.66 -15.41 -7.18
C PHE A 219 11.16 -16.60 -8.00
N LEU A 220 10.00 -16.45 -8.67
CA LEU A 220 9.48 -17.46 -9.59
C LEU A 220 10.48 -17.78 -10.71
N GLY A 221 11.09 -16.73 -11.28
CA GLY A 221 12.15 -16.85 -12.27
C GLY A 221 13.34 -17.66 -11.76
N PHE A 222 13.84 -17.38 -10.56
CA PHE A 222 14.98 -18.09 -9.97
C PHE A 222 14.68 -19.58 -9.73
N VAL A 223 13.48 -19.91 -9.25
CA VAL A 223 13.08 -21.30 -9.04
C VAL A 223 12.98 -22.07 -10.36
N ILE A 224 12.31 -21.49 -11.37
CA ILE A 224 12.16 -22.13 -12.69
C ILE A 224 13.53 -22.25 -13.37
N GLN A 225 14.33 -21.20 -13.36
CA GLN A 225 15.67 -21.19 -13.96
C GLN A 225 16.56 -22.24 -13.30
N HIS A 226 16.57 -22.34 -11.97
CA HIS A 226 17.35 -23.36 -11.30
C HIS A 226 16.91 -24.78 -11.64
N ASN A 227 15.59 -25.02 -11.77
CA ASN A 227 15.07 -26.33 -12.13
C ASN A 227 15.48 -26.76 -13.56
N VAL A 228 15.56 -25.80 -14.50
CA VAL A 228 15.94 -26.08 -15.90
C VAL A 228 17.46 -26.10 -16.08
N THR A 229 18.19 -25.11 -15.56
CA THR A 229 19.62 -24.97 -15.83
C THR A 229 20.52 -25.64 -14.81
N GLY A 230 20.01 -25.95 -13.61
CA GLY A 230 20.78 -26.49 -12.49
C GLY A 230 21.81 -25.52 -11.89
N LYS A 231 21.85 -24.27 -12.34
CA LYS A 231 22.80 -23.24 -11.92
C LYS A 231 22.14 -22.17 -11.04
N GLY A 232 22.96 -21.26 -10.50
CA GLY A 232 22.47 -20.10 -9.76
C GLY A 232 21.94 -19.01 -10.70
N PRO A 233 21.06 -18.12 -10.23
CA PRO A 233 20.51 -17.03 -11.03
C PRO A 233 21.59 -16.06 -11.56
N PHE A 234 22.66 -15.80 -10.80
CA PHE A 234 23.73 -14.93 -11.29
C PHE A 234 24.61 -15.62 -12.34
N ASP A 235 24.88 -16.91 -12.17
CA ASP A 235 25.57 -17.70 -13.20
C ASP A 235 24.77 -17.72 -14.52
N ASN A 236 23.44 -17.86 -14.44
CA ASN A 236 22.56 -17.79 -15.61
C ASN A 236 22.61 -16.41 -16.29
N LEU A 237 22.68 -15.34 -15.50
CA LEU A 237 22.86 -13.99 -16.02
C LEU A 237 24.20 -13.84 -16.75
N LEU A 238 25.30 -14.32 -16.16
CA LEU A 238 26.62 -14.26 -16.79
C LEU A 238 26.66 -15.05 -18.11
N GLN A 239 26.02 -16.22 -18.14
CA GLN A 239 25.92 -17.03 -19.37
C GLN A 239 25.08 -16.32 -20.44
N HIS A 240 23.99 -15.64 -20.06
CA HIS A 240 23.18 -14.88 -21.02
C HIS A 240 23.93 -13.64 -21.53
N VAL A 241 24.65 -12.92 -20.65
CA VAL A 241 25.42 -11.72 -21.04
C VAL A 241 26.61 -12.05 -21.93
N SER A 242 27.22 -13.24 -21.79
CA SER A 242 28.35 -13.65 -22.63
C SER A 242 27.96 -13.91 -24.08
N ASP A 243 26.77 -14.48 -24.31
CA ASP A 243 26.18 -14.62 -25.65
C ASP A 243 24.65 -14.59 -25.59
N PRO A 244 24.04 -13.39 -25.72
CA PRO A 244 22.60 -13.22 -25.56
C PRO A 244 21.75 -13.95 -26.61
N TRP A 245 22.32 -14.24 -27.78
CA TRP A 245 21.58 -14.84 -28.89
C TRP A 245 21.60 -16.35 -28.86
N HIS A 246 22.66 -16.94 -28.30
CA HIS A 246 22.84 -18.39 -28.25
C HIS A 246 22.59 -18.99 -26.87
N ASN A 247 22.55 -18.18 -25.80
CA ASN A 247 22.19 -18.62 -24.44
C ASN A 247 20.83 -18.06 -24.02
N THR A 248 19.75 -18.60 -24.60
CA THR A 248 18.38 -18.24 -24.22
C THR A 248 17.61 -19.47 -23.74
N PHE A 249 16.36 -19.26 -23.31
CA PHE A 249 15.47 -20.33 -22.87
C PHE A 249 15.28 -21.43 -23.94
N VAL A 250 15.37 -21.08 -25.22
CA VAL A 250 15.19 -22.02 -26.34
C VAL A 250 16.30 -23.06 -26.34
N GLN A 251 17.55 -22.62 -26.19
CA GLN A 251 18.69 -23.52 -26.20
C GLN A 251 18.77 -24.36 -24.93
N THR A 252 18.35 -23.83 -23.77
CA THR A 252 18.35 -24.59 -22.51
C THR A 252 17.30 -25.69 -22.43
N LEU A 253 16.21 -25.60 -23.22
CA LEU A 253 15.18 -26.65 -23.28
C LEU A 253 15.45 -27.70 -24.36
N GLY A 254 16.28 -27.37 -25.36
CA GLY A 254 16.65 -28.26 -26.47
C GLY A 254 17.91 -29.11 -26.23
N SER A 255 18.61 -28.87 -25.13
CA SER A 255 19.81 -29.60 -24.68
C SER A 255 19.47 -30.67 -23.66
#